data_AF-A0A0F8WQW9-F1
#
_entry.id   AF-A0A0F8WQW9-F1
#
_cell.length_a   1.000
_cell.length_b   1.000
_cell.length_c   1.000
_cell.angle_alpha   90.00
_cell.angle_beta   90.00
_cell.angle_gamma   90.00
#
_symmetry.space_group_name_H-M   'P 1'
#
loop_
_entity.id
_entity.type
_entity.pdbx_description
1 polymer ?
#
loop_
_entity_poly.entity_id
_entity_poly.type
_entity_poly.pdbx_seq_one_letter_code
_entity_poly.pdbx_strand_id
1 'polypeptide(L)'
;MSIVDLQLKARRLGEIRLGDTVTRDGKTYPISLDTFRLTSVAKGLLDQAAKLWGGKVVPWQASEKSAAKWQLVTDTSELPVYVAPQDPDSVTWYESWTAGGLQRRCDGESIVNRGGEVLPCVCDPENRECRMVTRLQVMLPDLPDVGVWTLSSTGFYAASEIAMSIQIVMKSAQVTGALP
;
A
#
# COMPACT_ATOMS: atom_id res chain seq x y z
N MET A 1 -18.09 3.29 -12.44
CA MET A 1 -17.95 2.26 -11.39
C MET A 1 -19.27 1.53 -11.32
N SER A 2 -19.25 0.25 -11.64
CA SER A 2 -20.41 -0.63 -11.54
C SER A 2 -20.64 -1.04 -10.08
N ILE A 3 -21.83 -1.55 -9.75
CA ILE A 3 -22.09 -2.14 -8.42
C ILE A 3 -21.21 -3.38 -8.17
N VAL A 4 -20.84 -4.10 -9.23
CA VAL A 4 -19.95 -5.27 -9.16
C VAL A 4 -18.56 -4.85 -8.65
N ASP A 5 -18.05 -3.71 -9.11
CA ASP A 5 -16.75 -3.16 -8.65
C ASP A 5 -16.79 -2.81 -7.15
N LEU A 6 -17.94 -2.39 -6.64
CA LEU A 6 -18.12 -2.04 -5.22
C LEU A 6 -18.24 -3.27 -4.33
N GLN A 7 -18.90 -4.33 -4.80
CA GLN A 7 -19.09 -5.58 -4.07
C GLN A 7 -17.78 -6.34 -3.83
N LEU A 8 -16.80 -6.19 -4.72
CA LEU A 8 -15.50 -6.86 -4.62
C LEU A 8 -14.46 -6.06 -3.79
N LYS A 9 -14.84 -4.91 -3.24
CA LYS A 9 -13.89 -4.04 -2.55
C LYS A 9 -13.71 -4.44 -1.08
N ALA A 10 -12.52 -4.93 -0.75
CA ALA A 10 -12.15 -5.21 0.63
C ALA A 10 -12.08 -3.93 1.49
N ARG A 11 -12.48 -4.04 2.76
CA ARG A 11 -12.31 -2.97 3.75
C ARG A 11 -10.82 -2.75 4.02
N ARG A 12 -10.34 -1.52 3.87
CA ARG A 12 -8.96 -1.16 4.25
C ARG A 12 -8.86 -0.98 5.77
N LEU A 13 -8.03 -1.79 6.41
CA LEU A 13 -7.76 -1.73 7.86
C LEU A 13 -6.63 -0.75 8.19
N GLY A 14 -5.64 -0.62 7.31
CA GLY A 14 -4.51 0.26 7.53
C GLY A 14 -3.50 0.24 6.38
N GLU A 15 -2.35 0.85 6.63
CA GLU A 15 -1.22 0.91 5.69
C GLU A 15 0.04 0.37 6.37
N ILE A 16 0.82 -0.40 5.61
CA ILE A 16 2.16 -0.87 5.99
C ILE A 16 3.16 0.03 5.28
N ARG A 17 4.04 0.66 6.06
CA ARG A 17 5.03 1.64 5.60
C ARG A 17 6.43 1.11 5.86
N LEU A 18 7.29 1.23 4.86
CA LEU A 18 8.70 0.80 4.89
C LEU A 18 9.67 1.90 5.38
N GLY A 19 9.14 3.07 5.71
CA GLY A 19 9.95 4.22 6.08
C GLY A 19 9.24 5.14 7.05
N ASP A 20 10.04 6.02 7.65
CA ASP A 20 9.60 7.08 8.53
C ASP A 20 10.16 8.43 8.07
N THR A 21 9.96 9.44 8.89
CA THR A 21 10.36 10.80 8.63
C THR A 21 10.99 11.37 9.89
N VAL A 22 12.20 11.88 9.77
CA VAL A 22 12.94 12.49 10.88
C VAL A 22 13.15 13.97 10.60
N THR A 23 13.05 14.78 11.64
CA THR A 23 13.38 16.20 11.57
C THR A 23 14.81 16.41 12.04
N ARG A 24 15.65 17.00 11.17
CA ARG A 24 17.02 17.43 11.48
C ARG A 24 17.18 18.87 10.99
N ASP A 25 17.71 19.74 11.84
CA ASP A 25 17.95 21.16 11.53
C ASP A 25 16.71 21.90 10.97
N GLY A 26 15.54 21.62 11.54
CA GLY A 26 14.25 22.21 11.11
C GLY A 26 13.75 21.72 9.74
N LYS A 27 14.45 20.77 9.11
CA LYS A 27 14.05 20.14 7.85
C LYS A 27 13.66 18.68 8.07
N THR A 28 12.67 18.25 7.31
CA THR A 28 12.04 16.95 7.44
C THR A 28 12.56 16.03 6.34
N TYR A 29 13.15 14.89 6.71
CA TYR A 29 13.80 13.96 5.79
C TYR A 29 13.17 12.56 5.88
N PRO A 30 12.91 11.89 4.75
CA PRO A 30 12.50 10.50 4.77
C PRO A 30 13.67 9.61 5.17
N ILE A 31 13.38 8.57 5.96
CA ILE A 31 14.33 7.50 6.29
C ILE A 31 13.70 6.13 6.00
N SER A 32 14.54 5.17 5.61
CA SER A 32 14.12 3.76 5.56
C SER A 32 14.07 3.19 6.97
N LEU A 33 13.14 2.28 7.21
CA LEU A 33 13.11 1.45 8.41
C LEU A 33 13.58 0.03 8.04
N ASP A 34 14.25 -0.63 8.97
CA ASP A 34 14.56 -2.06 8.87
C ASP A 34 13.36 -2.92 9.30
N THR A 35 12.39 -2.32 10.00
CA THR A 35 11.12 -2.94 10.41
C THR A 35 9.93 -2.25 9.76
N PHE A 36 8.71 -2.67 10.11
CA PHE A 36 7.49 -2.10 9.53
C PHE A 36 6.85 -1.07 10.42
N ARG A 37 6.35 0.01 9.80
CA ARG A 37 5.43 0.96 10.43
C ARG A 37 4.00 0.72 9.95
N LEU A 38 3.16 0.28 10.87
CA LEU A 38 1.72 0.11 10.67
C LEU A 38 0.98 1.39 11.05
N THR A 39 0.05 1.83 10.21
CA THR A 39 -0.80 3.00 10.49
C THR A 39 -2.28 2.66 10.30
N SER A 40 -3.12 3.05 11.24
CA SER A 40 -4.57 2.80 11.19
C SER A 40 -5.33 3.83 12.01
N VAL A 41 -6.62 4.01 11.70
CA VAL A 41 -7.56 4.73 12.56
C VAL A 41 -7.98 3.88 13.76
N ALA A 42 -7.89 2.56 13.66
CA ALA A 42 -8.29 1.61 14.69
C ALA A 42 -7.13 1.35 15.67
N LYS A 43 -7.06 2.14 16.75
CA LYS A 43 -6.03 1.96 17.79
C LYS A 43 -5.97 0.54 18.33
N GLY A 44 -7.14 -0.03 18.65
CA GLY A 44 -7.23 -1.38 19.23
C GLY A 44 -6.61 -2.45 18.33
N LEU A 45 -6.68 -2.28 17.01
CA LEU A 45 -6.05 -3.20 16.05
C LEU A 45 -4.52 -3.12 16.11
N LEU A 46 -3.97 -1.91 16.24
CA LEU A 46 -2.54 -1.71 16.46
C LEU A 46 -2.08 -2.17 17.83
N ASP A 47 -2.92 -2.06 18.86
CA ASP A 47 -2.58 -2.58 20.20
C ASP A 47 -2.45 -4.12 20.17
N GLN A 48 -3.24 -4.83 19.36
CA GLN A 48 -3.06 -6.28 19.16
C GLN A 48 -1.81 -6.58 18.32
N ALA A 49 -1.56 -5.81 17.26
CA ALA A 49 -0.35 -5.93 16.46
C ALA A 49 0.91 -5.74 17.33
N ALA A 50 0.90 -4.79 18.27
CA ALA A 50 2.01 -4.56 19.20
C ALA A 50 2.28 -5.74 20.14
N LYS A 51 1.24 -6.52 20.52
CA LYS A 51 1.42 -7.74 21.31
C LYS A 51 2.09 -8.86 20.52
N LEU A 52 1.83 -8.93 19.20
CA LEU A 52 2.35 -9.98 18.33
C LEU A 52 3.78 -9.67 17.84
N TRP A 53 4.03 -8.40 17.49
CA TRP A 53 5.22 -7.97 16.75
C TRP A 53 6.05 -6.91 17.47
N GLY A 54 5.72 -6.63 18.73
CA GLY A 54 6.41 -5.63 19.55
C GLY A 54 6.12 -4.20 19.12
N GLY A 55 6.84 -3.27 19.75
CA GLY A 55 6.73 -1.84 19.51
C GLY A 55 5.69 -1.12 20.37
N LYS A 56 5.57 0.20 20.14
CA LYS A 56 4.67 1.09 20.88
C LYS A 56 3.69 1.80 19.97
N VAL A 57 2.40 1.69 20.29
CA VAL A 57 1.34 2.43 19.60
C VAL A 57 1.33 3.88 20.09
N VAL A 58 1.47 4.81 19.16
CA VAL A 58 1.44 6.26 19.44
C VAL A 58 0.49 6.99 18.49
N PRO A 59 -0.08 8.14 18.91
CA PRO A 59 -0.83 9.00 18.01
C PRO A 59 0.03 9.41 16.81
N TRP A 60 -0.58 9.47 15.63
CA TRP A 60 0.11 9.91 14.41
C TRP A 60 -0.82 10.67 13.49
N GLN A 61 -0.29 11.74 12.91
CA GLN A 61 -1.01 12.56 11.95
C GLN A 61 -0.04 13.00 10.86
N ALA A 62 -0.33 12.64 9.61
CA ALA A 62 0.57 12.94 8.49
C ALA A 62 0.67 14.45 8.18
N SER A 63 -0.39 15.20 8.45
CA SER A 63 -0.46 16.66 8.36
C SER A 63 -1.62 17.17 9.22
N GLU A 64 -1.65 18.45 9.55
CA GLU A 64 -2.74 19.05 10.35
C GLU A 64 -4.13 18.81 9.74
N LYS A 65 -4.20 18.67 8.41
CA LYS A 65 -5.43 18.42 7.65
C LYS A 65 -5.77 16.93 7.52
N SER A 66 -4.85 16.03 7.88
CA SER A 66 -5.07 14.59 7.80
C SER A 66 -5.92 14.12 8.97
N ALA A 67 -6.78 13.13 8.75
CA ALA A 67 -7.50 12.49 9.86
C ALA A 67 -6.51 11.95 10.90
N ALA A 68 -6.83 12.13 12.19
CA ALA A 68 -6.05 11.57 13.27
C ALA A 68 -5.99 10.04 13.14
N LYS A 69 -4.78 9.50 13.24
CA LYS A 69 -4.49 8.07 13.14
C LYS A 69 -3.62 7.67 14.34
N TRP A 70 -3.34 6.39 14.37
CA TRP A 70 -2.37 5.76 15.25
C TRP A 70 -1.29 5.12 14.39
N GLN A 71 -0.08 5.05 14.92
CA GLN A 71 1.01 4.32 14.32
C GLN A 71 1.64 3.35 15.31
N LEU A 72 2.22 2.28 14.77
CA LEU A 72 3.05 1.31 15.46
C LEU A 72 4.27 1.06 14.58
N VAL A 73 5.47 1.31 15.10
CA VAL A 73 6.69 0.75 14.52
C VAL A 73 6.92 -0.58 15.22
N THR A 74 6.98 -1.65 14.45
CA THR A 74 7.17 -3.03 14.95
C THR A 74 8.64 -3.27 15.32
N ASP A 75 8.87 -4.23 16.22
CA ASP A 75 10.23 -4.65 16.62
C ASP A 75 10.79 -5.73 15.67
N THR A 76 9.91 -6.37 14.88
CA THR A 76 10.25 -7.40 13.88
C THR A 76 10.39 -6.81 12.47
N SER A 77 11.31 -7.38 11.68
CA SER A 77 11.48 -7.12 10.25
C SER A 77 10.67 -8.08 9.36
N GLU A 78 9.86 -8.95 9.94
CA GLU A 78 9.06 -9.95 9.22
C GLU A 78 7.61 -9.95 9.71
N LEU A 79 6.66 -9.94 8.76
CA LEU A 79 5.23 -10.02 9.04
C LEU A 79 4.62 -11.21 8.28
N PRO A 80 3.94 -12.15 8.97
CA PRO A 80 3.16 -13.17 8.30
C PRO A 80 1.97 -12.52 7.59
N VAL A 81 1.86 -12.76 6.28
CA VAL A 81 0.83 -12.17 5.43
C VAL A 81 0.18 -13.20 4.53
N TYR A 82 -1.10 -12.99 4.23
CA TYR A 82 -1.72 -13.56 3.04
C TYR A 82 -1.86 -12.49 1.97
N VAL A 83 -1.55 -12.84 0.73
CA VAL A 83 -1.82 -11.96 -0.40
C VAL A 83 -3.33 -11.94 -0.63
N ALA A 84 -3.94 -10.76 -0.51
CA ALA A 84 -5.37 -10.62 -0.75
C ALA A 84 -5.68 -10.83 -2.24
N PRO A 85 -6.88 -11.36 -2.59
CA PRO A 85 -7.34 -11.38 -3.97
C PRO A 85 -7.29 -9.97 -4.56
N GLN A 86 -6.44 -9.79 -5.56
CA GLN A 86 -6.26 -8.54 -6.29
C GLN A 86 -5.81 -8.86 -7.71
N ASP A 87 -6.05 -7.94 -8.64
CA ASP A 87 -5.51 -8.06 -9.98
C ASP A 87 -3.98 -7.78 -9.94
N PRO A 88 -3.13 -8.79 -10.21
CA PRO A 88 -1.68 -8.64 -10.16
C PRO A 88 -1.15 -7.67 -11.22
N ASP A 89 -1.88 -7.45 -12.31
CA ASP A 89 -1.48 -6.52 -13.38
C ASP A 89 -1.86 -5.07 -13.03
N SER A 90 -2.68 -4.89 -11.99
CA SER A 90 -3.17 -3.61 -11.50
C SER A 90 -2.55 -3.16 -10.17
N VAL A 91 -1.39 -3.71 -9.78
CA VAL A 91 -0.71 -3.34 -8.52
C VAL A 91 0.23 -2.14 -8.67
N THR A 92 0.74 -1.88 -9.86
CA THR A 92 1.73 -0.82 -10.13
C THR A 92 1.21 0.14 -11.19
N TRP A 93 1.38 1.44 -10.92
CA TRP A 93 0.88 2.51 -11.79
C TRP A 93 1.88 3.64 -11.89
N TYR A 94 1.89 4.34 -13.03
CA TYR A 94 2.46 5.68 -13.11
C TYR A 94 1.42 6.69 -12.62
N GLU A 95 1.78 7.50 -11.62
CA GLU A 95 0.89 8.48 -11.01
C GLU A 95 1.53 9.86 -10.94
N SER A 96 0.78 10.87 -11.39
CA SER A 96 1.12 12.28 -11.16
C SER A 96 0.22 12.83 -10.05
N TRP A 97 0.85 13.25 -8.95
CA TRP A 97 0.18 13.82 -7.78
C TRP A 97 0.56 15.29 -7.64
N THR A 98 -0.44 16.15 -7.45
CA THR A 98 -0.26 17.55 -7.05
C THR A 98 -0.96 17.79 -5.72
N ALA A 99 -0.88 19.02 -5.20
CA ALA A 99 -1.67 19.42 -4.03
C ALA A 99 -3.20 19.27 -4.26
N GLY A 100 -3.65 19.26 -5.51
CA GLY A 100 -5.04 19.01 -5.91
C GLY A 100 -5.42 17.53 -5.99
N GLY A 101 -4.49 16.62 -5.67
CA GLY A 101 -4.71 15.17 -5.72
C GLY A 101 -4.13 14.49 -6.96
N LEU A 102 -4.62 13.28 -7.24
CA LEU A 102 -4.20 12.47 -8.37
C LEU A 102 -4.66 13.13 -9.67
N GLN A 103 -3.70 13.64 -10.45
CA GLN A 103 -3.97 14.27 -11.74
C GLN A 103 -4.09 13.22 -12.84
N ARG A 104 -3.21 12.21 -12.82
CA ARG A 104 -3.12 11.19 -13.86
C ARG A 104 -2.72 9.84 -13.27
N ARG A 105 -3.27 8.78 -13.85
CA ARG A 105 -2.87 7.39 -13.63
C ARG A 105 -2.81 6.66 -14.96
N CYS A 106 -1.71 5.96 -15.24
CA CYS A 106 -1.57 5.14 -16.44
C CYS A 106 -0.84 3.83 -16.14
N ASP A 107 -1.06 2.80 -16.95
CA ASP A 107 -0.35 1.49 -16.92
C ASP A 107 0.97 1.52 -17.71
N GLY A 108 1.26 2.62 -18.41
CA GLY A 108 2.42 2.78 -19.30
C GLY A 108 2.02 2.78 -20.78
N GLU A 109 0.85 2.27 -21.12
CA GLU A 109 0.30 2.24 -22.48
C GLU A 109 -0.92 3.18 -22.60
N SER A 110 -1.79 3.15 -21.60
CA SER A 110 -3.07 3.84 -21.57
C SER A 110 -3.35 4.54 -20.23
N ILE A 111 -4.08 5.65 -20.28
CA ILE A 111 -4.59 6.35 -19.11
C ILE A 111 -5.80 5.60 -18.57
N VAL A 112 -5.75 5.25 -17.28
CA VAL A 112 -6.90 4.67 -16.57
C VAL A 112 -7.79 5.79 -16.06
N ASN A 113 -8.68 6.24 -16.94
CA ASN A 113 -9.71 7.24 -16.62
C ASN A 113 -11.02 6.59 -16.18
N ARG A 114 -11.75 7.27 -15.28
CA ARG A 114 -13.07 6.80 -14.78
C ARG A 114 -14.20 6.84 -15.83
N GLY A 115 -13.93 7.34 -17.05
CA GLY A 115 -14.91 7.65 -18.08
C GLY A 115 -14.94 6.72 -19.31
N GLY A 116 -14.11 5.68 -19.35
CA GLY A 116 -14.15 4.64 -20.40
C GLY A 116 -13.44 4.97 -21.72
N GLU A 117 -12.94 6.20 -21.90
CA GLU A 117 -12.09 6.55 -23.03
C GLU A 117 -10.65 6.08 -22.78
N VAL A 118 -10.13 5.25 -23.69
CA VAL A 118 -8.74 4.78 -23.68
C VAL A 118 -7.87 5.83 -24.36
N LEU A 119 -7.19 6.64 -23.57
CA LEU A 119 -6.21 7.61 -24.05
C LEU A 119 -4.80 7.05 -23.90
N PRO A 120 -3.85 7.36 -24.80
CA PRO A 120 -2.48 6.90 -24.65
C PRO A 120 -1.84 7.46 -23.37
N CYS A 121 -0.99 6.69 -22.71
CA CYS A 121 -0.26 7.18 -21.56
C CYS A 121 0.65 8.35 -21.98
N VAL A 122 0.58 9.44 -21.22
CA VAL A 122 1.36 10.67 -21.45
C VAL A 122 2.54 10.82 -20.48
N CYS A 123 2.77 9.83 -19.62
CA CYS A 123 3.89 9.83 -18.70
C CYS A 123 5.16 9.45 -19.47
N ASP A 124 6.12 10.36 -19.51
CA ASP A 124 7.44 10.10 -20.07
C ASP A 124 8.25 9.23 -19.07
N PRO A 125 8.69 8.01 -19.46
CA PRO A 125 9.48 7.14 -18.59
C PRO A 125 10.87 7.72 -18.28
N GLU A 126 11.42 8.53 -19.18
CA GLU A 126 12.73 9.18 -19.04
C GLU A 126 12.63 10.53 -18.30
N ASN A 127 11.48 11.22 -18.42
CA ASN A 127 11.20 12.49 -17.73
C ASN A 127 10.05 12.35 -16.72
N ARG A 128 10.39 11.95 -15.50
CA ARG A 128 9.47 11.43 -14.47
C ARG A 128 8.58 12.49 -13.80
N GLU A 129 7.71 13.17 -14.56
CA GLU A 129 6.57 13.89 -13.97
C GLU A 129 5.67 12.92 -13.20
N CYS A 130 5.51 11.70 -13.72
CA CYS A 130 4.79 10.61 -13.07
C CYS A 130 5.75 9.73 -12.24
N ARG A 131 5.34 9.39 -11.01
CA ARG A 131 6.05 8.44 -10.16
C ARG A 131 5.48 7.04 -10.34
N MET A 132 6.34 6.02 -10.35
CA MET A 132 5.90 4.64 -10.20
C MET A 132 5.38 4.45 -8.77
N VAL A 133 4.18 3.91 -8.63
CA VAL A 133 3.57 3.61 -7.33
C VAL A 133 3.02 2.19 -7.35
N THR A 134 3.67 1.30 -6.60
CA THR A 134 3.19 -0.06 -6.33
C THR A 134 2.35 -0.06 -5.07
N ARG A 135 1.16 -0.68 -5.11
CA ARG A 135 0.27 -0.89 -3.97
C ARG A 135 -0.14 -2.35 -3.89
N LEU A 136 0.44 -3.05 -2.94
CA LEU A 136 0.12 -4.44 -2.63
C LEU A 136 -0.87 -4.50 -1.48
N GLN A 137 -1.95 -5.26 -1.65
CA GLN A 137 -2.94 -5.54 -0.62
C GLN A 137 -2.65 -6.89 0.03
N VAL A 138 -2.49 -6.89 1.35
CA VAL A 138 -2.26 -8.10 2.14
C VAL A 138 -3.23 -8.18 3.30
N MET A 139 -3.47 -9.39 3.79
CA MET A 139 -4.19 -9.66 5.02
C MET A 139 -3.17 -10.08 6.08
N LEU A 140 -3.40 -9.64 7.32
CA LEU A 140 -2.61 -10.01 8.49
C LEU A 140 -3.43 -11.00 9.32
N PRO A 141 -3.25 -12.32 9.14
CA PRO A 141 -4.18 -13.33 9.65
C PRO A 141 -4.24 -13.43 11.17
N ASP A 142 -3.17 -13.03 11.85
CA ASP A 142 -3.09 -13.08 13.31
C ASP A 142 -3.81 -11.89 13.98
N LEU A 143 -4.30 -10.92 13.20
CA LEU A 143 -5.08 -9.79 13.72
C LEU A 143 -6.58 -10.08 13.70
N PRO A 144 -7.33 -9.69 14.75
CA PRO A 144 -8.75 -9.99 14.89
C PRO A 144 -9.65 -9.01 14.11
N ASP A 145 -9.40 -8.82 12.80
CA ASP A 145 -10.28 -8.06 11.90
C ASP A 145 -10.15 -8.57 10.46
N VAL A 146 -11.23 -8.46 9.69
CA VAL A 146 -11.29 -8.93 8.30
C VAL A 146 -11.17 -7.74 7.37
N GLY A 147 -10.11 -7.74 6.56
CA GLY A 147 -9.86 -6.69 5.59
C GLY A 147 -8.40 -6.69 5.14
N VAL A 148 -8.03 -5.62 4.44
CA VAL A 148 -6.73 -5.50 3.79
C VAL A 148 -5.89 -4.37 4.38
N TRP A 149 -4.60 -4.63 4.44
CA TRP A 149 -3.54 -3.67 4.68
C TRP A 149 -2.89 -3.33 3.35
N THR A 150 -2.65 -2.04 3.11
CA THR A 150 -1.99 -1.59 1.87
C THR A 150 -0.52 -1.32 2.16
N LEU A 151 0.36 -2.07 1.51
CA LEU A 151 1.78 -1.76 1.41
C LEU A 151 2.01 -0.92 0.15
N SER A 152 2.60 0.26 0.30
CA SER A 152 2.90 1.14 -0.85
C SER A 152 4.40 1.39 -0.99
N SER A 153 4.90 1.31 -2.23
CA SER A 153 6.29 1.64 -2.55
C SER A 153 6.38 2.47 -3.83
N THR A 154 7.36 3.36 -3.89
CA THR A 154 7.74 4.12 -5.09
C THR A 154 9.11 3.70 -5.64
N GLY A 155 9.66 2.60 -5.14
CA GLY A 155 10.97 2.09 -5.56
C GLY A 155 10.89 1.36 -6.89
N PHE A 156 11.97 1.44 -7.68
CA PHE A 156 12.07 0.76 -8.98
C PHE A 156 11.91 -0.76 -8.85
N TYR A 157 12.62 -1.41 -7.93
CA TYR A 157 12.52 -2.86 -7.72
C TYR A 157 11.12 -3.31 -7.30
N ALA A 158 10.44 -2.49 -6.48
CA ALA A 158 9.05 -2.76 -6.13
C ALA A 158 8.09 -2.63 -7.32
N ALA A 159 8.42 -1.82 -8.33
CA ALA A 159 7.64 -1.73 -9.56
C ALA A 159 7.92 -2.90 -10.52
N SER A 160 9.16 -3.38 -10.59
CA SER A 160 9.56 -4.42 -11.54
C SER A 160 9.33 -5.86 -11.06
N GLU A 161 9.40 -6.14 -9.75
CA GLU A 161 9.46 -7.52 -9.24
C GLU A 161 8.19 -7.98 -8.53
N ILE A 162 7.44 -7.06 -7.92
CA ILE A 162 6.32 -7.42 -7.04
C ILE A 162 5.16 -8.07 -7.80
N ALA A 163 4.82 -7.56 -9.00
CA ALA A 163 3.68 -8.07 -9.76
C ALA A 163 3.81 -9.57 -10.09
N MET A 164 4.95 -9.98 -10.64
CA MET A 164 5.20 -11.39 -10.97
C MET A 164 5.33 -12.26 -9.72
N SER A 165 5.96 -11.74 -8.66
CA SER A 165 6.07 -12.44 -7.38
C SER A 165 4.68 -12.77 -6.80
N ILE A 166 3.75 -11.81 -6.86
CA ILE A 166 2.37 -11.99 -6.44
C ILE A 166 1.67 -13.02 -7.33
N GLN A 167 1.82 -12.95 -8.66
CA GLN A 167 1.22 -13.94 -9.56
C GLN A 167 1.64 -15.36 -9.20
N ILE A 168 2.93 -15.58 -8.90
CA ILE A 168 3.46 -16.88 -8.49
C ILE A 168 2.81 -17.33 -7.18
N VAL A 169 2.76 -16.47 -6.17
CA VAL A 169 2.15 -16.78 -4.86
C VAL A 169 0.66 -17.07 -4.98
N MET A 170 -0.09 -16.28 -5.75
CA MET A 170 -1.53 -16.48 -5.93
C MET A 170 -1.82 -17.79 -6.66
N LYS A 171 -1.07 -18.10 -7.72
CA LYS A 171 -1.23 -19.36 -8.47
C LYS A 171 -0.84 -20.57 -7.63
N SER A 172 0.20 -20.48 -6.80
CA SER A 172 0.62 -21.59 -5.93
C SER A 172 -0.33 -21.82 -4.77
N ALA A 173 -0.83 -20.75 -4.14
CA ALA A 173 -1.78 -20.83 -3.03
C ALA A 173 -3.13 -21.44 -3.44
N GLN A 174 -3.56 -21.23 -4.70
CA GLN A 174 -4.75 -21.87 -5.27
C GLN A 174 -4.59 -23.39 -5.43
N VAL A 175 -3.37 -23.88 -5.63
CA VAL A 175 -3.09 -25.32 -5.80
C VAL A 175 -2.96 -26.03 -4.45
N THR A 176 -2.48 -25.35 -3.42
CA THR A 176 -2.22 -25.95 -2.10
C THR A 176 -3.42 -25.88 -1.14
N GLY A 177 -4.53 -25.26 -1.53
CA GLY A 177 -5.71 -25.09 -0.67
C GLY A 177 -5.47 -24.13 0.51
N ALA A 178 -4.43 -23.30 0.45
CA ALA A 178 -4.06 -22.33 1.48
C ALA A 178 -4.89 -21.03 1.40
N LEU A 179 -5.80 -20.92 0.44
CA LEU A 179 -6.84 -19.91 0.38
C LEU A 179 -8.20 -20.65 0.43
N PRO A 180 -9.09 -20.32 1.39
CA PRO A 180 -10.45 -20.86 1.38
C PRO A 180 -11.25 -20.39 0.16
#